data_AF-A0A354A3N6-F1
#
_entry.id   AF-A0A354A3N6-F1
#
_cell.length_a   1.000
_cell.length_b   1.000
_cell.length_c   1.000
_cell.angle_alpha   90.00
_cell.angle_beta   90.00
_cell.angle_gamma   90.00
#
_symmetry.space_group_name_H-M   'P 1'
#
loop_
_entity.id
_entity.type
_entity.pdbx_description
1 polymer ?
#
loop_
_entity_poly.entity_id
_entity_poly.type
_entity_poly.pdbx_seq_one_letter_code
_entity_poly.pdbx_strand_id
1 'polypeptide(L)'
;MNIEPSEAKKAKIPRDLPLDDGKISCRTCHDIHMQCEDNAELRFSNKRFLRGMPFNKRTDLCFKCHDDTQYRKLDPHNDQIDEQGNIVASKCLYCHVEKPDELRASFGEVRLLGNILILCQRCHAKSLNHPANANHMVMPPLDILAMMRKTEQQFGIILPLDYDGKISCPTCHNPHQRGVIPAERFGARGAGEDTKQRLPGKMC
;
A
#
# COMPACT_ATOMS: atom_id res chain seq x y z
N MET A 1 4.92 -20.53 11.04
CA MET A 1 4.43 -19.48 11.96
C MET A 1 3.95 -20.19 13.19
N ASN A 2 4.43 -19.80 14.38
CA ASN A 2 4.01 -20.37 15.65
C ASN A 2 3.22 -19.30 16.41
N ILE A 3 2.05 -18.95 15.89
CA ILE A 3 1.20 -17.92 16.49
C ILE A 3 0.17 -18.63 17.35
N GLU A 4 0.25 -18.41 18.66
CA GLU A 4 -0.79 -18.86 19.60
C GLU A 4 -1.89 -17.80 19.68
N PRO A 5 -3.15 -18.12 19.33
CA PRO A 5 -4.26 -17.18 19.48
C PRO A 5 -4.56 -16.90 20.95
N SER A 6 -5.03 -15.69 21.27
CA SER A 6 -5.56 -15.42 22.62
C SER A 6 -6.78 -16.28 22.92
N GLU A 7 -7.10 -16.49 24.20
CA GLU A 7 -8.29 -17.27 24.61
C GLU A 7 -9.58 -16.73 23.99
N ALA A 8 -9.73 -15.41 23.92
CA ALA A 8 -10.86 -14.76 23.26
C ALA A 8 -10.96 -15.09 21.76
N LYS A 9 -9.82 -15.32 21.09
CA LYS A 9 -9.78 -15.76 19.69
C LYS A 9 -10.02 -17.26 19.56
N LYS A 10 -9.44 -18.09 20.45
CA LYS A 10 -9.71 -19.54 20.51
C LYS A 10 -11.21 -19.83 20.62
N ALA A 11 -11.93 -19.05 21.43
CA ALA A 11 -13.39 -19.17 21.57
C ALA A 11 -14.19 -18.83 20.30
N LYS A 12 -13.62 -18.05 19.37
CA LYS A 12 -14.29 -17.63 18.12
C LYS A 12 -13.84 -18.42 16.90
N ILE A 13 -12.72 -19.15 16.98
CA ILE A 13 -12.19 -19.91 15.84
C ILE A 13 -13.18 -21.02 15.47
N PRO A 14 -13.72 -21.02 14.22
CA PRO A 14 -14.61 -22.07 13.76
C PRO A 14 -13.92 -23.44 13.72
N ARG A 15 -14.70 -24.51 13.94
CA ARG A 15 -14.18 -25.89 13.94
C ARG A 15 -13.56 -26.31 12.60
N ASP A 16 -13.99 -25.71 11.49
CA ASP A 16 -13.44 -25.94 10.16
C ASP A 16 -12.06 -25.29 9.94
N LEU A 17 -11.56 -24.49 10.88
CA LEU A 17 -10.20 -23.93 10.87
C LEU A 17 -9.35 -24.60 11.97
N PRO A 18 -8.71 -25.76 11.70
CA PRO A 18 -8.04 -26.53 12.73
C PRO A 18 -6.78 -25.84 13.24
N LEU A 19 -6.56 -25.88 14.54
CA LEU A 19 -5.29 -25.50 15.16
C LEU A 19 -4.37 -26.72 15.28
N ASP A 20 -3.07 -26.48 15.21
CA ASP A 20 -2.02 -27.48 15.41
C ASP A 20 -1.38 -27.22 16.78
N ASP A 21 -1.62 -28.13 17.75
CA ASP A 21 -1.26 -27.94 19.16
C ASP A 21 -1.68 -26.58 19.74
N GLY A 22 -2.91 -26.16 19.42
CA GLY A 22 -3.47 -24.88 19.87
C GLY A 22 -2.90 -23.65 19.14
N LYS A 23 -2.04 -23.83 18.13
CA LYS A 23 -1.40 -22.77 17.36
C LYS A 23 -1.92 -22.73 15.93
N ILE A 24 -1.84 -21.55 15.32
CA ILE A 24 -2.14 -21.37 13.89
C ILE A 24 -1.00 -21.99 13.08
N SER A 25 -1.36 -22.87 12.15
CA SER A 25 -0.43 -23.47 11.19
C SER A 25 -0.91 -23.26 9.76
N CYS A 26 -0.14 -23.73 8.77
CA CYS A 26 -0.54 -23.69 7.37
C CYS A 26 -1.91 -24.38 7.17
N ARG A 27 -2.16 -25.48 7.89
CA ARG A 27 -3.37 -26.32 7.79
C ARG A 27 -4.62 -25.64 8.35
N THR A 28 -4.45 -24.62 9.19
CA THR A 28 -5.56 -23.81 9.73
C THR A 28 -6.28 -23.07 8.62
N CYS A 29 -5.54 -22.51 7.66
CA CYS A 29 -6.11 -21.74 6.56
C CYS A 29 -6.24 -22.56 5.28
N HIS A 30 -5.37 -23.56 5.08
CA HIS A 30 -5.26 -24.30 3.85
C HIS A 30 -5.76 -25.75 3.97
N ASP A 31 -6.49 -26.20 2.97
CA ASP A 31 -6.84 -27.60 2.76
C ASP A 31 -6.39 -28.06 1.37
N ILE A 32 -5.25 -28.74 1.33
CA ILE A 32 -4.70 -29.27 0.08
C ILE A 32 -5.55 -30.43 -0.47
N HIS A 33 -6.27 -31.16 0.40
CA HIS A 33 -7.06 -32.31 -0.01
C HIS A 33 -8.30 -31.90 -0.83
N MET A 34 -8.78 -30.66 -0.69
CA MET A 34 -9.80 -30.10 -1.58
C MET A 34 -9.39 -30.12 -3.07
N GLN A 35 -8.08 -30.15 -3.37
CA GLN A 35 -7.61 -30.27 -4.76
C GLN A 35 -7.73 -31.70 -5.32
N CYS A 36 -7.99 -32.68 -4.46
CA CYS A 36 -8.23 -34.07 -4.83
C CYS A 36 -9.72 -34.37 -5.06
N GLU A 37 -10.62 -33.43 -4.76
CA GLU A 37 -12.05 -33.59 -5.01
C GLU A 37 -12.34 -33.54 -6.51
N ASP A 38 -13.29 -34.37 -6.96
CA ASP A 38 -13.74 -34.41 -8.36
C ASP A 38 -14.72 -33.25 -8.66
N ASN A 39 -14.26 -32.04 -8.35
CA ASN A 39 -14.99 -30.79 -8.58
C ASN A 39 -14.04 -29.78 -9.25
N ALA A 40 -14.11 -29.70 -10.58
CA ALA A 40 -13.23 -28.83 -11.38
C ALA A 40 -13.46 -27.33 -11.11
N GLU A 41 -14.71 -26.93 -10.86
CA GLU A 41 -15.08 -25.53 -10.61
C GLU A 41 -14.51 -25.02 -9.28
N LEU A 42 -14.61 -25.85 -8.23
CA LEU A 42 -14.03 -25.53 -6.92
C LEU A 42 -12.50 -25.43 -7.00
N ARG A 43 -11.84 -26.34 -7.74
CA ARG A 43 -10.39 -26.29 -7.95
C ARG A 43 -9.96 -25.01 -8.69
N PHE A 44 -10.72 -24.60 -9.71
CA PHE A 44 -10.41 -23.39 -10.47
C PHE A 44 -10.63 -22.10 -9.67
N SER A 45 -11.72 -22.02 -8.92
CA SER A 45 -12.05 -20.84 -8.09
C SER A 45 -11.19 -20.73 -6.84
N ASN A 46 -10.69 -21.85 -6.31
CA ASN A 46 -9.85 -21.91 -5.11
C ASN A 46 -8.40 -22.36 -5.38
N LYS A 47 -7.69 -21.65 -6.26
CA LYS A 47 -6.26 -21.92 -6.59
C LYS A 47 -5.30 -21.86 -5.39
N ARG A 48 -5.76 -21.28 -4.27
CA ARG A 48 -4.98 -21.10 -3.04
C ARG A 48 -5.41 -22.07 -1.94
N PHE A 49 -6.31 -23.02 -2.25
CA PHE A 49 -6.71 -24.08 -1.34
C PHE A 49 -7.14 -23.53 0.04
N LEU A 50 -7.78 -22.36 0.08
CA LEU A 50 -8.23 -21.71 1.31
C LEU A 50 -9.53 -22.35 1.80
N ARG A 51 -9.60 -22.68 3.09
CA ARG A 51 -10.78 -23.29 3.72
C ARG A 51 -11.98 -22.35 3.71
N GLY A 52 -13.15 -22.85 3.28
CA GLY A 52 -14.39 -22.08 3.23
C GLY A 52 -14.57 -21.18 2.00
N MET A 53 -13.72 -21.34 0.99
CA MET A 53 -13.91 -20.73 -0.33
C MET A 53 -15.19 -21.24 -1.02
N PRO A 54 -15.75 -20.47 -1.98
CA PRO A 54 -15.21 -19.24 -2.55
C PRO A 54 -15.40 -18.00 -1.66
N PHE A 55 -14.41 -17.09 -1.68
CA PHE A 55 -14.47 -15.77 -1.03
C PHE A 55 -14.42 -14.66 -2.06
N ASN A 56 -15.09 -13.53 -1.77
CA ASN A 56 -14.98 -12.32 -2.58
C ASN A 56 -13.63 -11.63 -2.35
N LYS A 57 -13.13 -11.65 -1.11
CA LYS A 57 -11.83 -11.09 -0.71
C LYS A 57 -11.07 -12.07 0.16
N ARG A 58 -9.73 -12.06 0.07
CA ARG A 58 -8.89 -12.96 0.90
C ARG A 58 -9.07 -12.75 2.41
N THR A 59 -9.45 -11.53 2.80
CA THR A 59 -9.71 -11.14 4.19
C THR A 59 -10.95 -11.79 4.78
N ASP A 60 -11.87 -12.30 3.95
CA ASP A 60 -13.10 -12.96 4.41
C ASP A 60 -12.76 -14.19 5.28
N LEU A 61 -11.67 -14.90 4.95
CA LEU A 61 -11.13 -15.96 5.79
C LEU A 61 -10.65 -15.45 7.15
N CYS A 62 -9.97 -14.30 7.20
CA CYS A 62 -9.46 -13.71 8.43
C CYS A 62 -10.61 -13.35 9.37
N PHE A 63 -11.72 -12.87 8.82
CA PHE A 63 -12.89 -12.45 9.58
C PHE A 63 -13.74 -13.60 10.14
N LYS A 64 -13.40 -14.85 9.82
CA LYS A 64 -13.91 -16.01 10.58
C LYS A 64 -13.53 -15.95 12.06
N CYS A 65 -12.45 -15.26 12.42
CA CYS A 65 -11.96 -15.12 13.80
C CYS A 65 -11.76 -13.66 14.24
N HIS A 66 -11.74 -12.73 13.29
CA HIS A 66 -11.49 -11.31 13.49
C HIS A 66 -12.75 -10.50 13.23
N ASP A 67 -13.02 -9.53 14.10
CA ASP A 67 -14.18 -8.63 13.96
C ASP A 67 -13.90 -7.62 12.83
N ASP A 68 -14.57 -7.76 11.70
CA ASP A 68 -14.33 -6.95 10.51
C ASP A 68 -14.56 -5.45 10.75
N THR A 69 -15.46 -5.10 11.66
CA THR A 69 -15.73 -3.70 12.05
C THR A 69 -14.52 -3.04 12.71
N GLN A 70 -13.65 -3.84 13.34
CA GLN A 70 -12.40 -3.38 13.96
C GLN A 70 -11.22 -3.35 12.99
N TYR A 71 -11.35 -3.95 11.80
CA TYR A 71 -10.31 -3.99 10.77
C TYR A 71 -10.70 -3.18 9.54
N ARG A 72 -11.23 -1.97 9.76
CA ARG A 72 -11.43 -1.01 8.68
C ARG A 72 -10.07 -0.79 7.99
N LYS A 73 -10.01 -0.99 6.68
CA LYS A 73 -8.79 -0.74 5.90
C LYS A 73 -8.32 0.67 6.24
N LEU A 74 -7.18 0.74 6.91
CA LEU A 74 -6.57 2.02 7.16
C LEU A 74 -6.16 2.60 5.81
N ASP A 75 -6.69 3.77 5.50
CA ASP A 75 -6.14 4.60 4.44
C ASP A 75 -5.05 5.47 5.06
N PRO A 76 -3.76 5.21 4.77
CA PRO A 76 -2.67 6.02 5.30
C PRO A 76 -2.59 7.38 4.60
N HIS A 77 -3.33 7.60 3.50
CA HIS A 77 -3.31 8.86 2.74
C HIS A 77 -4.26 9.92 3.30
N ASN A 78 -5.16 9.54 4.22
CA ASN A 78 -6.12 10.42 4.89
C ASN A 78 -5.87 10.44 6.40
N ASP A 79 -6.38 11.50 7.05
CA ASP A 79 -6.23 11.78 8.48
C ASP A 79 -4.76 11.80 8.94
N GLN A 80 -3.84 12.23 8.06
CA GLN A 80 -2.46 12.57 8.41
C GLN A 80 -2.41 13.88 9.20
N ILE A 81 -3.49 14.67 9.14
CA ILE A 81 -3.76 15.86 9.94
C ILE A 81 -5.05 15.61 10.71
N ASP A 82 -5.06 15.89 12.01
CA ASP A 82 -6.26 15.79 12.85
C ASP A 82 -7.22 16.98 12.66
N GLU A 83 -8.36 16.95 13.34
CA GLU A 83 -9.38 18.02 13.26
C GLU A 83 -8.89 19.37 13.80
N GLN A 84 -7.83 19.35 14.62
CA GLN A 84 -7.21 20.55 15.20
C GLN A 84 -6.07 21.08 14.33
N GLY A 85 -5.74 20.40 13.21
CA GLY A 85 -4.67 20.80 12.29
C GLY A 85 -3.29 20.23 12.64
N ASN A 86 -3.16 19.33 13.62
CA ASN A 86 -1.87 18.76 14.00
C ASN A 86 -1.51 17.53 13.16
N ILE A 87 -0.21 17.33 12.93
CA ILE A 87 0.29 16.15 12.24
C ILE A 87 0.14 14.91 13.11
N VAL A 88 -0.53 13.88 12.58
CA VAL A 88 -0.72 12.59 13.24
C VAL A 88 0.51 11.70 12.98
N ALA A 89 1.49 11.77 13.87
CA ALA A 89 2.79 11.10 13.72
C ALA A 89 2.70 9.59 13.40
N SER A 90 1.73 8.89 14.00
CA SER A 90 1.54 7.45 13.78
C SER A 90 1.17 7.10 12.33
N LYS A 91 0.54 8.02 11.58
CA LYS A 91 0.23 7.82 10.15
C LYS A 91 1.49 7.84 9.30
N CYS A 92 2.48 8.65 9.65
CA CYS A 92 3.76 8.71 8.94
C CYS A 92 4.50 7.37 9.02
N LEU A 93 4.39 6.67 10.15
CA LEU A 93 5.06 5.40 10.42
C LEU A 93 4.52 4.21 9.61
N TYR A 94 3.48 4.40 8.81
CA TYR A 94 3.03 3.37 7.84
C TYR A 94 3.98 3.24 6.65
N CYS A 95 4.67 4.33 6.31
CA CYS A 95 5.56 4.40 5.15
C CYS A 95 7.00 4.69 5.59
N HIS A 96 7.17 5.57 6.58
CA HIS A 96 8.47 6.01 7.07
C HIS A 96 8.94 5.24 8.30
N VAL A 97 10.26 5.13 8.46
CA VAL A 97 10.88 4.54 9.66
C VAL A 97 10.61 5.41 10.89
N GLU A 98 10.61 6.72 10.69
CA GLU A 98 10.33 7.73 11.70
C GLU A 98 9.53 8.88 11.05
N LYS A 99 8.89 9.72 11.87
CA LYS A 99 8.15 10.88 11.35
C LYS A 99 9.15 11.91 10.77
N PRO A 100 9.09 12.24 9.47
CA PRO A 100 9.93 13.29 8.89
C PRO A 100 9.59 14.68 9.45
N ASP A 101 10.54 15.63 9.31
CA ASP A 101 10.24 17.07 9.39
C ASP A 101 9.57 17.51 8.08
N GLU A 102 8.25 17.48 8.04
CA GLU A 102 7.42 17.87 6.89
C GLU A 102 7.64 19.31 6.41
N LEU A 103 8.19 20.18 7.27
CA LEU A 103 8.46 21.57 6.93
C LEU A 103 9.78 21.72 6.16
N ARG A 104 10.72 20.80 6.34
CA ARG A 104 12.11 20.96 5.85
C ARG A 104 12.60 19.80 4.99
N ALA A 105 12.29 18.57 5.36
CA ALA A 105 12.86 17.38 4.74
C ALA A 105 12.57 17.29 3.23
N SER A 106 13.56 16.80 2.52
CA SER A 106 13.51 16.38 1.12
C SER A 106 13.41 14.86 1.04
N PHE A 107 13.11 14.34 -0.15
CA PHE A 107 13.00 12.90 -0.36
C PHE A 107 14.31 12.14 -0.02
N GLY A 108 15.47 12.76 -0.24
CA GLY A 108 16.77 12.15 0.08
C GLY A 108 17.06 12.01 1.58
N GLU A 109 16.34 12.77 2.42
CA GLU A 109 16.55 12.79 3.87
C GLU A 109 15.58 11.87 4.62
N VAL A 110 14.46 11.50 4.00
CA VAL A 110 13.47 10.62 4.63
C VAL A 110 13.84 9.16 4.45
N ARG A 111 13.50 8.33 5.43
CA ARG A 111 13.72 6.88 5.40
C ARG A 111 12.40 6.13 5.32
N LEU A 112 12.27 5.25 4.33
CA LEU A 112 11.12 4.37 4.17
C LEU A 112 11.33 3.02 4.87
N LEU A 113 10.24 2.38 5.32
CA LEU A 113 10.26 1.06 5.97
C LEU A 113 10.78 -0.07 5.06
N GLY A 114 10.91 0.17 3.77
CA GLY A 114 11.41 -0.79 2.82
C GLY A 114 11.34 -0.27 1.39
N ASN A 115 11.38 -1.20 0.45
CA ASN A 115 11.29 -0.88 -0.97
C ASN A 115 9.96 -0.15 -1.29
N ILE A 116 10.10 1.02 -1.92
CA ILE A 116 8.98 1.94 -2.19
C ILE A 116 7.86 1.29 -3.02
N LEU A 117 8.20 0.43 -3.97
CA LEU A 117 7.23 -0.28 -4.79
C LEU A 117 6.38 -1.23 -3.94
N ILE A 118 7.04 -2.01 -3.08
CA ILE A 118 6.39 -2.97 -2.21
C ILE A 118 5.49 -2.26 -1.20
N LEU A 119 5.90 -1.11 -0.67
CA LEU A 119 5.08 -0.32 0.26
C LEU A 119 3.73 0.05 -0.36
N CYS A 120 3.72 0.55 -1.59
CA CYS A 120 2.48 0.91 -2.29
C CYS A 120 1.66 -0.32 -2.69
N GLN A 121 2.32 -1.38 -3.16
CA GLN A 121 1.64 -2.58 -3.67
C GLN A 121 0.96 -3.45 -2.61
N ARG A 122 1.26 -3.22 -1.33
CA ARG A 122 0.53 -3.85 -0.20
C ARG A 122 -0.97 -3.58 -0.27
N CYS A 123 -1.36 -2.40 -0.74
CA CYS A 123 -2.76 -1.99 -0.87
C CYS A 123 -3.20 -1.80 -2.32
N HIS A 124 -2.31 -1.32 -3.20
CA HIS A 124 -2.62 -1.04 -4.60
C HIS A 124 -2.15 -2.19 -5.50
N ALA A 125 -3.09 -2.97 -6.04
CA ALA A 125 -2.76 -3.90 -7.11
C ALA A 125 -2.30 -3.12 -8.35
N LYS A 126 -1.21 -3.56 -8.99
CA LYS A 126 -0.64 -2.93 -10.19
C LYS A 126 -1.75 -2.66 -11.21
N SER A 127 -1.99 -1.40 -11.53
CA SER A 127 -2.93 -1.02 -12.59
C SER A 127 -2.41 -1.56 -13.92
N LEU A 128 -3.22 -2.35 -14.63
CA LEU A 128 -2.99 -2.68 -16.04
C LEU A 128 -3.00 -1.41 -16.91
N ASN A 129 -3.49 -0.29 -16.38
CA ASN A 129 -3.61 1.01 -17.02
C ASN A 129 -2.69 2.03 -16.32
N HIS A 130 -1.39 1.75 -16.24
CA HIS A 130 -0.40 2.78 -15.92
C HIS A 130 -0.08 3.54 -17.23
N PRO A 131 0.25 4.85 -17.20
CA PRO A 131 0.58 5.63 -18.39
C PRO A 131 1.37 4.84 -19.46
N ALA A 132 0.90 4.94 -20.71
CA ALA A 132 1.41 4.26 -21.89
C ALA A 132 1.51 2.72 -21.82
N ASN A 133 0.79 2.06 -20.88
CA ASN A 133 0.76 0.61 -20.71
C ASN A 133 2.16 -0.05 -20.66
N ALA A 134 3.14 0.71 -20.20
CA ALA A 134 4.55 0.32 -20.17
C ALA A 134 5.10 0.43 -18.75
N ASN A 135 6.14 -0.35 -18.45
CA ASN A 135 6.83 -0.24 -17.18
C ASN A 135 7.70 1.02 -17.17
N HIS A 136 7.26 2.04 -16.46
CA HIS A 136 8.01 3.28 -16.30
C HIS A 136 8.90 3.28 -15.05
N MET A 137 8.89 2.22 -14.23
CA MET A 137 9.68 2.14 -12.99
C MET A 137 11.12 1.69 -13.26
N VAL A 138 11.82 2.50 -14.05
CA VAL A 138 13.18 2.26 -14.52
C VAL A 138 14.04 3.48 -14.21
N MET A 139 15.35 3.33 -14.35
CA MET A 139 16.27 4.47 -14.33
C MET A 139 16.03 5.30 -15.60
N PRO A 140 15.67 6.58 -15.49
CA PRO A 140 15.44 7.41 -16.66
C PRO A 140 16.78 7.67 -17.38
N PRO A 141 16.80 7.67 -18.72
CA PRO A 141 17.97 8.12 -19.47
C PRO A 141 18.22 9.62 -19.26
N LEU A 142 19.43 10.09 -19.59
CA LEU A 142 19.90 11.45 -19.26
C LEU A 142 19.06 12.57 -19.88
N ASP A 143 18.56 12.36 -21.09
CA ASP A 143 17.66 13.29 -21.78
C ASP A 143 16.31 13.43 -21.06
N ILE A 144 15.76 12.31 -20.58
CA ILE A 144 14.54 12.31 -19.77
C ILE A 144 14.79 12.96 -18.40
N LEU A 145 15.94 12.73 -17.75
CA LEU A 145 16.30 13.43 -16.52
C LEU A 145 16.38 14.95 -16.73
N ALA A 146 16.96 15.39 -17.86
CA ALA A 146 17.00 16.80 -18.20
C ALA A 146 15.59 17.37 -18.44
N MET A 147 14.69 16.60 -19.07
CA MET A 147 13.30 16.99 -19.25
C MET A 147 12.57 17.08 -17.90
N MET A 148 12.73 16.09 -17.02
CA MET A 148 12.13 16.09 -15.68
C MET A 148 12.52 17.35 -14.90
N ARG A 149 13.81 17.75 -14.91
CA ARG A 149 14.27 18.98 -14.26
C ARG A 149 13.63 20.24 -14.83
N LYS A 150 13.49 20.32 -16.16
CA LYS A 150 12.78 21.43 -16.82
C LYS A 150 11.32 21.47 -16.39
N THR A 151 10.66 20.32 -16.33
CA THR A 151 9.27 20.18 -15.89
C THR A 151 9.10 20.60 -14.42
N GLU A 152 10.00 20.18 -13.52
CA GLU A 152 10.01 20.60 -12.12
C GLU A 152 10.10 22.12 -11.98
N GLN A 153 11.00 22.76 -12.73
CA GLN A 153 11.17 24.22 -12.74
C GLN A 153 9.96 24.94 -13.33
N GLN A 154 9.45 24.46 -14.47
CA GLN A 154 8.32 25.08 -15.18
C GLN A 154 7.04 25.07 -14.35
N PHE A 155 6.77 23.98 -13.62
CA PHE A 155 5.52 23.80 -12.89
C PHE A 155 5.65 23.99 -11.37
N GLY A 156 6.87 24.25 -10.86
CA GLY A 156 7.12 24.36 -9.43
C GLY A 156 6.71 23.10 -8.68
N ILE A 157 7.15 21.94 -9.17
CA ILE A 157 6.85 20.60 -8.62
C ILE A 157 8.16 19.85 -8.34
N ILE A 158 8.08 18.73 -7.62
CA ILE A 158 9.17 17.76 -7.50
C ILE A 158 8.71 16.43 -8.06
N LEU A 159 9.54 15.80 -8.88
CA LEU A 159 9.35 14.45 -9.43
C LEU A 159 10.42 13.54 -8.81
N PRO A 160 10.26 13.12 -7.54
CA PRO A 160 11.32 12.42 -6.83
C PRO A 160 11.59 11.06 -7.47
N LEU A 161 12.87 10.74 -7.66
CA LEU A 161 13.32 9.38 -7.98
C LEU A 161 13.49 8.61 -6.66
N ASP A 162 13.40 7.28 -6.72
CA ASP A 162 13.71 6.44 -5.56
C ASP A 162 15.21 6.47 -5.20
N TYR A 163 15.59 5.74 -4.14
CA TYR A 163 16.98 5.70 -3.68
C TYR A 163 17.97 5.09 -4.68
N ASP A 164 17.49 4.35 -5.69
CA ASP A 164 18.30 3.82 -6.80
C ASP A 164 18.32 4.77 -8.01
N GLY A 165 17.67 5.93 -7.93
CA GLY A 165 17.52 6.87 -9.05
C GLY A 165 16.48 6.42 -10.09
N LYS A 166 15.57 5.51 -9.75
CA LYS A 166 14.51 5.03 -10.64
C LYS A 166 13.22 5.81 -10.42
N ILE A 167 12.41 5.90 -11.47
CA ILE A 167 11.02 6.35 -11.33
C ILE A 167 10.27 5.36 -10.45
N SER A 168 9.44 5.89 -9.56
CA SER A 168 8.60 5.14 -8.64
C SER A 168 7.19 5.75 -8.59
N CYS A 169 6.27 5.14 -7.85
CA CYS A 169 4.91 5.68 -7.73
C CYS A 169 4.91 7.13 -7.21
N PRO A 170 5.73 7.48 -6.19
CA PRO A 170 5.77 8.85 -5.67
C PRO A 170 6.38 9.91 -6.60
N THR A 171 7.06 9.49 -7.67
CA THR A 171 7.53 10.39 -8.73
C THR A 171 6.36 11.17 -9.33
N CYS A 172 5.25 10.48 -9.60
CA CYS A 172 4.06 11.08 -10.22
C CYS A 172 2.91 11.31 -9.23
N HIS A 173 2.79 10.49 -8.19
CA HIS A 173 1.67 10.52 -7.24
C HIS A 173 2.11 11.00 -5.85
N ASN A 174 1.42 11.97 -5.26
CA ASN A 174 1.71 12.43 -3.91
C ASN A 174 0.86 11.67 -2.87
N PRO A 175 1.44 10.77 -2.05
CA PRO A 175 0.67 9.98 -1.10
C PRO A 175 0.19 10.79 0.12
N HIS A 176 0.61 12.04 0.26
CA HIS A 176 0.26 12.85 1.42
C HIS A 176 -1.12 13.51 1.29
N GLN A 177 -1.76 13.71 2.44
CA GLN A 177 -2.92 14.59 2.57
C GLN A 177 -2.51 16.03 2.28
N ARG A 178 -3.44 16.82 1.71
CA ARG A 178 -3.23 18.26 1.49
C ARG A 178 -2.96 18.94 2.84
N GLY A 179 -1.91 19.76 2.89
CA GLY A 179 -1.50 20.50 4.09
C GLY A 179 -0.41 19.83 4.93
N VAL A 180 -0.08 18.56 4.67
CA VAL A 180 1.01 17.88 5.41
C VAL A 180 2.35 18.49 5.06
N ILE A 181 2.62 18.66 3.77
CA ILE A 181 3.72 19.49 3.29
C ILE A 181 3.15 20.89 3.05
N PRO A 182 3.81 21.97 3.54
CA PRO A 182 3.38 23.35 3.29
C PRO A 182 3.12 23.61 1.80
N ALA A 183 2.02 24.29 1.48
CA ALA A 183 1.51 24.43 0.11
C ALA A 183 2.47 25.19 -0.83
N GLU A 184 3.37 25.98 -0.26
CA GLU A 184 4.39 26.77 -0.92
C GLU A 184 5.55 25.91 -1.40
N ARG A 185 5.75 24.73 -0.79
CA ARG A 185 6.80 23.79 -1.21
C ARG A 185 6.34 23.00 -2.42
N PHE A 186 7.24 22.86 -3.38
CA PHE A 186 7.00 22.08 -4.61
C PHE A 186 6.62 20.62 -4.34
N GLY A 187 7.07 20.05 -3.20
CA GLY A 187 6.72 18.70 -2.76
C GLY A 187 5.25 18.52 -2.35
N ALA A 188 4.50 19.59 -2.08
CA ALA A 188 3.08 19.55 -1.72
C ALA A 188 2.16 19.34 -2.91
N ARG A 189 2.65 19.55 -4.15
CA ARG A 189 1.84 19.43 -5.37
C ARG A 189 1.28 18.02 -5.53
N GLY A 190 0.02 17.93 -5.95
CA GLY A 190 -0.74 16.68 -6.06
C GLY A 190 -1.29 16.13 -4.74
N ALA A 191 -0.93 16.68 -3.58
CA ALA A 191 -1.45 16.21 -2.30
C ALA A 191 -2.96 16.46 -2.21
N GLY A 192 -3.71 15.43 -1.81
CA GLY A 192 -5.16 15.52 -1.69
C GLY A 192 -5.96 15.40 -3.00
N GLU A 193 -5.36 15.49 -4.19
CA GLU A 193 -6.07 15.35 -5.48
C GLU A 193 -6.63 13.92 -5.68
N ASP A 194 -7.64 13.74 -6.53
CA ASP A 194 -8.30 12.43 -6.75
C ASP A 194 -7.31 11.35 -7.23
N THR A 195 -6.48 11.71 -8.21
CA THR A 195 -5.42 10.83 -8.74
C THR A 195 -4.07 11.07 -8.07
N LYS A 196 -4.00 12.01 -7.12
CA LYS A 196 -2.76 12.44 -6.45
C LYS A 196 -1.66 12.92 -7.39
N GLN A 197 -1.95 13.19 -8.66
CA GLN A 197 -0.93 13.52 -9.64
C GLN A 197 -0.24 14.86 -9.34
N ARG A 198 1.09 14.88 -9.40
CA ARG A 198 1.91 16.08 -9.18
C ARG A 198 1.89 17.02 -10.38
N LEU A 199 1.81 16.44 -11.58
CA LEU A 199 1.76 17.17 -12.83
C LEU A 199 0.38 17.79 -13.02
N PRO A 200 0.29 19.06 -13.47
CA PRO A 200 -0.99 19.65 -13.84
C PRO A 200 -1.56 18.96 -15.08
N GLY A 201 -2.88 18.76 -15.12
CA GLY A 201 -3.55 18.10 -16.24
C GLY A 201 -3.43 18.81 -17.60
N LYS A 202 -3.07 20.10 -17.60
CA LYS A 202 -2.70 20.87 -18.81
C LYS A 202 -1.19 21.09 -18.80
N MET A 203 -0.48 20.37 -19.67
CA MET A 203 0.96 20.52 -19.87
C MET A 203 1.32 21.42 -21.07
N CYS A 204 0.28 21.89 -21.78
CA CYS A 204 0.29 22.89 -22.85
C CYS A 204 -1.10 23.51 -23.02
#